data_AF-A0A818LYN0-F1
#
_entry.id   AF-A0A818LYN0-F1
#
_cell.length_a   1.000
_cell.length_b   1.000
_cell.length_c   1.000
_cell.angle_alpha   90.00
_cell.angle_beta   90.00
_cell.angle_gamma   90.00
#
_symmetry.space_group_name_H-M   'P 1'
#
loop_
_entity.id
_entity.type
_entity.pdbx_description
1 polymer ?
#
loop_
_entity_poly.entity_id
_entity_poly.type
_entity_poly.pdbx_seq_one_letter_code
_entity_poly.pdbx_strand_id
1 'polypeptide(L)'
;LRGRLLISAFGRGTQDPFGPSRQASLYALNHSERFFTLKDMATKILPIVCHATIDPELDVRQQAFKTIQVFIKKLETVSEKPELAIDMGILFY
;
A
#
# COMPACT_ATOMS: atom_id res chain seq x y z
N LEU A 1 10.35 -1.98 -12.40
CA LEU A 1 10.85 -0.58 -12.34
C LEU A 1 9.77 0.42 -11.92
N ARG A 2 8.61 0.47 -12.60
CA ARG A 2 7.53 1.44 -12.30
C ARG A 2 6.98 1.37 -10.86
N GLY A 3 6.69 0.17 -10.33
CA GLY A 3 6.14 0.02 -8.97
C GLY A 3 7.02 0.60 -7.85
N ARG A 4 8.33 0.36 -7.90
CA ARG A 4 9.26 0.88 -6.87
C ARG A 4 9.32 2.41 -6.84
N LEU A 5 9.24 3.05 -8.02
CA LEU A 5 9.19 4.51 -8.12
C LEU A 5 7.92 5.07 -7.48
N LEU A 6 6.77 4.43 -7.73
CA LEU A 6 5.48 4.81 -7.12
C LEU A 6 5.51 4.65 -5.59
N ILE A 7 6.03 3.53 -5.08
CA ILE A 7 6.19 3.32 -3.63
C ILE A 7 7.05 4.43 -3.02
N SER A 8 8.17 4.76 -3.66
CA SER A 8 9.07 5.82 -3.17
C SER A 8 8.43 7.21 -3.22
N ALA A 9 7.73 7.54 -4.31
CA ALA A 9 7.08 8.83 -4.49
C ALA A 9 5.93 9.04 -3.51
N PHE A 10 4.96 8.11 -3.48
CA PHE A 10 3.81 8.22 -2.59
C PHE A 10 4.19 7.99 -1.14
N GLY A 11 5.19 7.14 -0.85
CA GLY A 11 5.73 6.97 0.49
C GLY A 11 6.21 8.29 1.09
N ARG A 12 6.97 9.10 0.34
CA ARG A 12 7.34 10.46 0.76
C ARG A 12 6.12 11.36 0.94
N GLY A 13 5.16 11.29 0.02
CA GLY A 13 3.94 12.09 0.09
C GLY A 13 3.09 11.79 1.32
N THR A 14 3.15 10.58 1.91
CA THR A 14 2.50 10.30 3.20
C THR A 14 3.09 11.05 4.39
N GLN A 15 4.25 11.69 4.23
CA GLN A 15 4.94 12.46 5.28
C GLN A 15 4.93 13.98 4.98
N ASP A 16 4.08 14.42 4.06
CA ASP A 16 3.96 15.82 3.66
C ASP A 16 3.35 16.67 4.79
N PRO A 17 3.85 17.90 5.06
CA PRO A 17 3.24 18.80 6.04
C PRO A 17 1.77 19.13 5.71
N PHE A 18 1.36 19.03 4.44
CA PHE A 18 0.01 19.29 3.98
C PHE A 18 -0.87 18.02 3.98
N GLY A 19 -1.91 18.01 4.81
CA GLY A 19 -2.86 16.90 4.97
C GLY A 19 -3.43 16.30 3.69
N PRO A 20 -4.01 17.12 2.80
CA PRO A 20 -4.53 16.65 1.52
C PRO A 20 -3.48 15.96 0.64
N SER A 21 -2.20 16.34 0.72
CA SER A 21 -1.09 15.66 0.03
C SER A 21 -0.86 14.25 0.60
N ARG A 22 -0.88 14.10 1.93
CA ARG A 22 -0.80 12.80 2.60
C ARG A 22 -1.98 11.89 2.22
N GLN A 23 -3.19 12.42 2.29
CA GLN A 23 -4.41 11.69 1.90
C GLN A 23 -4.36 11.25 0.43
N ALA A 24 -3.99 12.15 -0.49
CA ALA A 24 -3.86 11.84 -1.91
C ALA A 24 -2.80 10.77 -2.18
N SER A 25 -1.71 10.78 -1.41
CA SER A 25 -0.65 9.76 -1.50
C SER A 25 -1.14 8.37 -1.09
N LEU A 26 -1.93 8.28 -0.02
CA LEU A 26 -2.57 7.02 0.40
C LEU A 26 -3.58 6.53 -0.65
N TYR A 27 -4.37 7.44 -1.22
CA TYR A 27 -5.29 7.14 -2.31
C TYR A 27 -4.55 6.59 -3.54
N ALA A 28 -3.43 7.23 -3.90
CA ALA A 28 -2.61 6.82 -5.03
C ALA A 28 -1.95 5.45 -4.80
N LEU A 29 -1.47 5.15 -3.58
CA LEU A 29 -0.99 3.82 -3.22
C LEU A 29 -2.08 2.76 -3.40
N ASN A 30 -3.30 3.02 -2.95
CA ASN A 30 -4.43 2.11 -3.11
C ASN A 30 -4.72 1.86 -4.61
N HIS A 31 -4.91 2.90 -5.42
CA HIS A 31 -5.26 2.77 -6.85
C HIS A 31 -4.15 2.18 -7.73
N SER A 32 -2.91 2.23 -7.25
CA SER A 32 -1.75 1.69 -7.96
C SER A 32 -1.36 0.28 -7.50
N GLU A 33 -2.21 -0.39 -6.70
CA GLU A 33 -1.93 -1.72 -6.14
C GLU A 33 -1.48 -2.79 -7.16
N ARG A 34 -1.98 -2.71 -8.40
CA ARG A 34 -1.64 -3.64 -9.49
C ARG A 34 -0.18 -3.56 -9.95
N PHE A 35 0.53 -2.48 -9.59
CA PHE A 35 1.93 -2.28 -9.94
C PHE A 35 2.89 -2.78 -8.86
N PHE A 36 2.38 -3.29 -7.75
CA PHE A 36 3.17 -3.73 -6.60
C PHE A 36 3.22 -5.25 -6.51
N THR A 37 4.37 -5.76 -6.09
CA THR A 37 4.53 -7.18 -5.77
C THR A 37 3.98 -7.46 -4.37
N LEU A 38 3.57 -8.70 -4.09
CA LEU A 38 3.11 -9.10 -2.76
C LEU A 38 4.16 -8.83 -1.67
N LYS A 39 5.44 -9.07 -1.99
CA LYS A 39 6.57 -8.75 -1.09
C LYS A 39 6.66 -7.25 -0.82
N ASP A 40 6.54 -6.40 -1.83
CA ASP A 40 6.56 -4.94 -1.64
C ASP A 40 5.35 -4.47 -0.82
N MET A 41 4.16 -5.06 -1.03
CA MET A 41 2.97 -4.77 -0.22
C MET A 41 3.20 -5.07 1.26
N ALA A 42 3.68 -6.28 1.56
CA ALA A 42 3.89 -6.73 2.93
C ALA A 42 5.04 -6.00 3.64
N THR A 43 6.16 -5.79 2.94
CA THR A 43 7.41 -5.35 3.60
C THR A 43 7.68 -3.86 3.50
N LYS A 44 6.98 -3.12 2.63
CA LYS A 44 7.22 -1.69 2.41
C LYS A 44 5.95 -0.87 2.53
N ILE A 45 4.92 -1.21 1.77
CA ILE A 45 3.71 -0.39 1.70
C ILE A 45 2.92 -0.45 3.00
N LEU A 46 2.65 -1.65 3.52
CA LEU A 46 1.92 -1.78 4.79
C LEU A 46 2.60 -1.04 5.95
N PRO A 47 3.93 -1.16 6.18
CA PRO A 47 4.62 -0.34 7.15
C PRO A 47 4.40 1.17 6.95
N ILE A 48 4.55 1.68 5.73
CA ILE A 48 4.32 3.11 5.42
C ILE A 48 2.88 3.52 5.80
N VAL A 49 1.89 2.74 5.38
CA VAL A 49 0.47 3.08 5.58
C VAL A 49 0.07 2.95 7.06
N CYS A 50 0.64 2.00 7.80
CA CYS A 50 0.37 1.82 9.23
C CYS A 50 0.72 3.07 10.04
N HIS A 51 1.78 3.79 9.69
CA HIS A 51 2.14 5.04 10.38
C HIS A 51 1.06 6.12 10.20
N ALA A 52 0.36 6.14 9.06
CA ALA A 52 -0.71 7.10 8.80
C ALA A 52 -2.02 6.81 9.56
N THR A 53 -2.11 5.68 10.28
CA THR A 53 -3.31 5.36 11.10
C THR A 53 -3.42 6.23 12.35
N ILE A 54 -2.33 6.90 12.76
CA ILE A 54 -2.27 7.83 13.88
C ILE A 54 -2.06 9.28 13.41
N ASP A 55 -2.32 9.57 12.14
CA ASP A 55 -2.22 10.93 11.58
C ASP A 55 -3.11 11.92 12.34
N PRO A 56 -2.69 13.18 12.56
CA PRO A 56 -3.54 14.19 13.22
C PRO A 56 -4.88 14.41 12.50
N GLU A 57 -4.94 14.23 11.18
CA GLU A 57 -6.15 14.48 10.39
C GLU A 57 -7.01 13.23 10.23
N LEU A 58 -8.31 13.36 10.53
CA LEU A 58 -9.26 12.24 10.47
C LEU A 58 -9.33 11.62 9.08
N ASP A 59 -9.36 12.44 8.04
CA ASP A 59 -9.51 11.99 6.65
C ASP A 59 -8.31 11.17 6.17
N VAL A 60 -7.11 11.51 6.66
CA VAL A 60 -5.88 10.74 6.40
C VAL A 60 -5.96 9.38 7.09
N ARG A 61 -6.35 9.34 8.37
CA ARG A 61 -6.52 8.08 9.12
C ARG A 61 -7.54 7.16 8.46
N GLN A 62 -8.69 7.70 8.06
CA GLN A 62 -9.73 6.93 7.36
C GLN A 62 -9.21 6.33 6.05
N GLN A 63 -8.46 7.12 5.27
CA GLN A 63 -7.87 6.63 4.03
C GLN A 63 -6.77 5.59 4.28
N ALA A 64 -6.00 5.71 5.37
CA ALA A 64 -4.99 4.73 5.76
C ALA A 64 -5.64 3.36 6.06
N PHE A 65 -6.70 3.32 6.88
CA PHE A 65 -7.41 2.07 7.17
C PHE A 65 -8.02 1.42 5.94
N LYS A 66 -8.66 2.20 5.05
CA LYS A 66 -9.17 1.68 3.77
C LYS A 66 -8.05 1.05 2.93
N THR A 67 -6.90 1.71 2.88
CA THR A 67 -5.74 1.24 2.12
C THR A 67 -5.15 -0.04 2.72
N ILE A 68 -5.05 -0.14 4.05
CA ILE A 68 -4.62 -1.36 4.76
C ILE A 68 -5.53 -2.53 4.43
N GLN A 69 -6.85 -2.35 4.50
CA GLN A 69 -7.83 -3.40 4.23
C GLN A 69 -7.68 -3.97 2.82
N VAL A 70 -7.46 -3.11 1.82
CA VAL A 70 -7.22 -3.53 0.43
C VAL A 70 -5.97 -4.41 0.34
N PHE A 71 -4.84 -3.96 0.90
CA PHE A 71 -3.59 -4.72 0.83
C PHE A 71 -3.64 -6.03 1.62
N ILE A 72 -4.21 -6.03 2.82
CA ILE A 72 -4.39 -7.26 3.62
C ILE A 72 -5.29 -8.24 2.87
N LYS A 73 -6.43 -7.80 2.34
CA LYS A 73 -7.35 -8.69 1.63
C LYS A 73 -6.68 -9.35 0.43
N LYS A 74 -5.82 -8.63 -0.27
CA LYS A 74 -5.04 -9.16 -1.40
C LYS A 74 -4.01 -10.19 -0.96
N LEU A 75 -3.26 -9.91 0.11
CA LEU A 75 -2.30 -10.85 0.69
C LEU A 75 -2.99 -12.13 1.20
N GLU A 76 -4.11 -12.00 1.89
CA GLU A 76 -4.95 -13.13 2.32
C GLU A 76 -5.43 -13.96 1.13
N THR A 77 -5.98 -13.30 0.10
CA THR A 77 -6.51 -13.99 -1.09
C THR A 77 -5.44 -14.82 -1.78
N VAL A 78 -4.22 -14.29 -1.92
CA VAL A 78 -3.11 -15.04 -2.53
C VAL A 78 -2.54 -16.09 -1.58
N SER A 79 -2.60 -15.87 -0.27
CA SER A 79 -2.23 -16.89 0.72
C SER A 79 -3.17 -18.09 0.69
N GLU A 80 -4.47 -17.88 0.49
CA GLU A 80 -5.48 -18.94 0.36
C GLU A 80 -5.37 -19.67 -0.98
N LYS A 81 -4.89 -18.99 -2.02
CA LYS A 81 -4.77 -19.48 -3.40
C LYS A 81 -3.38 -19.21 -3.96
N PRO A 82 -2.36 -20.00 -3.55
CA PRO A 82 -0.97 -19.77 -3.96
C PRO A 82 -0.76 -19.80 -5.48
N GLU A 83 -1.64 -20.44 -6.24
CA GLU A 83 -1.65 -20.42 -7.70
C GLU A 83 -1.78 -19.00 -8.29
N LEU A 84 -2.44 -18.07 -7.57
CA LEU A 84 -2.55 -16.67 -7.97
C LEU A 84 -1.22 -15.90 -7.81
N ALA A 85 -0.27 -16.43 -7.04
CA ALA A 85 1.04 -15.82 -6.84
C ALA A 85 1.93 -15.92 -8.09
N ILE A 86 1.71 -16.95 -8.91
CA ILE A 86 2.46 -17.22 -10.15
C ILE A 86 2.22 -16.10 -11.17
N ASP A 87 1.01 -15.54 -11.20
CA ASP A 87 0.64 -14.42 -12.08
C ASP A 87 1.13 -13.05 -11.55
N MET A 88 1.59 -12.99 -10.29
CA MET A 88 2.03 -11.76 -9.60
C MET A 88 3.55 -11.71 -9.28
N GLY A 89 4.32 -12.65 -9.83
CA GLY A 89 5.79 -12.57 -9.88
C GLY A 89 6.52 -12.89 -8.57
N ILE A 90 5.94 -13.71 -7.70
CA ILE A 90 6.66 -14.31 -6.57
C ILE A 90 6.26 -15.79 -6.45
N LEU A 91 7.23 -16.67 -6.69
CA LEU A 91 7.20 -18.04 -6.17
C LEU A 91 7.32 -17.95 -4.65
N PHE A 92 6.36 -18.54 -3.92
CA PHE A 92 6.55 -18.87 -2.51
C PHE A 92 7.56 -20.02 -2.37
N TYR A 93 8.81 -19.82 -2.79
CA TYR A 93 9.95 -20.69 -2.53
C TYR A 93 11.24 -19.87 -2.58
#